data_AF-A0A2J7RT85-F1
#
_entry.id   AF-A0A2J7RT85-F1
#
_cell.length_a   1.000
_cell.length_b   1.000
_cell.length_c   1.000
_cell.angle_alpha   90.00
_cell.angle_beta   90.00
_cell.angle_gamma   90.00
#
_symmetry.space_group_name_H-M   'P 1'
#
loop_
_entity.id
_entity.type
_entity.pdbx_description
1 polymer ?
#
loop_
_entity_poly.entity_id
_entity_poly.type
_entity_poly.pdbx_seq_one_letter_code
_entity_poly.pdbx_strand_id
1 'polypeptide(L)'
;VGVQEVRWDKGGTESTVEYTFFYGKGNENHELGTGFLVYKRIVSAVTRAEFVSDTSKTHRLHMERFNLKKLNEVEGKEQYRVEVSNRFAALENLDTEVDVNKTWETIRENKRISAKESLGHYELKKHKPWFDERCSELLYV
;
A
#
# COMPACT_ATOMS: atom_id res chain seq x y z
N VAL A 1 2.05 -24.57 -0.90
CA VAL A 1 0.84 -24.11 -1.64
C VAL A 1 0.18 -23.02 -0.81
N GLY A 2 -0.19 -21.89 -1.41
CA GLY A 2 -0.93 -20.82 -0.73
C GLY A 2 -2.43 -20.95 -1.00
N VAL A 3 -3.24 -20.66 0.01
CA VAL A 3 -4.71 -20.70 -0.05
C VAL A 3 -5.21 -19.32 0.40
N GLN A 4 -6.08 -18.70 -0.38
CA GLN A 4 -6.56 -17.33 -0.14
C GLN A 4 -8.09 -17.27 -0.27
N GLU A 5 -8.68 -16.21 0.28
CA GLU A 5 -10.12 -15.91 0.24
C GLU A 5 -11.02 -16.98 0.87
N VAL A 6 -10.48 -17.75 1.81
CA VAL A 6 -11.24 -18.83 2.47
C VAL A 6 -12.06 -18.28 3.62
N ARG A 7 -13.25 -18.83 3.81
CA ARG A 7 -14.22 -18.41 4.82
C ARG A 7 -14.16 -19.23 6.11
N TRP A 8 -12.97 -19.40 6.69
CA TRP A 8 -12.84 -20.11 7.97
C TRP A 8 -13.05 -19.17 9.17
N ASP A 9 -13.53 -19.75 10.27
CA ASP A 9 -13.94 -19.00 11.45
C ASP A 9 -12.81 -18.75 12.45
N LYS A 10 -11.68 -19.43 12.26
CA LYS A 10 -10.51 -19.40 13.15
C LYS A 10 -9.22 -19.43 12.35
N GLY A 11 -8.13 -19.03 12.98
CA GLY A 11 -6.78 -19.35 12.54
C GLY A 11 -6.23 -20.51 13.37
N GLY A 12 -5.20 -21.16 12.87
CA GLY A 12 -4.61 -22.31 13.54
C GLY A 12 -3.51 -22.97 12.73
N THR A 13 -3.08 -24.12 13.23
CA THR A 13 -2.14 -25.01 12.58
C THR A 13 -2.71 -26.42 12.63
N GLU A 14 -2.89 -27.03 11.46
CA GLU A 14 -3.33 -28.42 11.34
C GLU A 14 -2.25 -29.22 10.63
N SER A 15 -2.05 -30.47 11.03
CA SER A 15 -1.02 -31.33 10.42
C SER A 15 -1.61 -32.62 9.87
N THR A 16 -1.20 -32.99 8.67
CA THR A 16 -1.50 -34.30 8.05
C THR A 16 -0.24 -35.16 8.05
N VAL A 17 -0.22 -36.30 7.36
CA VAL A 17 0.98 -37.14 7.25
C VAL A 17 2.11 -36.42 6.51
N GLU A 18 1.79 -35.64 5.47
CA GLU A 18 2.78 -35.05 4.56
C GLU A 18 2.97 -33.54 4.73
N TYR A 19 1.96 -32.83 5.24
CA TYR A 19 1.94 -31.37 5.31
C TYR A 19 1.56 -30.85 6.69
N THR A 20 2.03 -29.64 6.99
CA THR A 20 1.50 -28.78 8.03
C THR A 20 0.84 -27.59 7.35
N PHE A 21 -0.43 -27.36 7.67
CA PHE A 21 -1.23 -26.27 7.17
C PHE A 21 -1.33 -25.17 8.22
N PHE A 22 -0.77 -24.01 7.92
CA PHE A 22 -0.93 -22.80 8.72
C PHE A 22 -2.03 -21.97 8.09
N TYR A 23 -3.00 -21.51 8.87
CA TYR A 23 -4.10 -20.67 8.37
C TYR A 23 -4.50 -19.59 9.37
N GLY A 24 -4.92 -18.44 8.86
CA GLY A 24 -5.28 -17.27 9.66
C GLY A 24 -6.71 -16.85 9.40
N LYS A 25 -7.48 -16.66 10.48
CA LYS A 25 -8.91 -16.30 10.45
C LYS A 25 -9.23 -15.19 9.43
N GLY A 26 -10.36 -15.31 8.74
CA GLY A 26 -10.93 -14.20 7.98
C GLY A 26 -11.40 -13.04 8.86
N ASN A 27 -11.86 -11.96 8.23
CA ASN A 27 -12.47 -10.83 8.92
C ASN A 27 -13.82 -11.21 9.58
N GLU A 28 -14.49 -10.24 10.20
CA GLU A 28 -15.80 -10.43 10.85
C GLU A 28 -16.90 -10.91 9.89
N ASN A 29 -16.75 -10.68 8.58
CA ASN A 29 -17.65 -11.16 7.54
C ASN A 29 -17.26 -12.55 6.99
N HIS A 30 -16.29 -13.22 7.62
CA HIS A 30 -15.70 -14.48 7.16
C HIS A 30 -15.07 -14.38 5.76
N GLU A 31 -14.52 -13.21 5.42
CA GLU A 31 -13.81 -12.97 4.17
C GLU A 31 -12.30 -12.91 4.41
N LEU A 32 -11.49 -13.03 3.36
CA LEU A 32 -10.03 -12.81 3.41
C LEU A 32 -9.22 -13.81 4.25
N GLY A 33 -9.76 -14.98 4.58
CA GLY A 33 -8.94 -16.03 5.20
C GLY A 33 -7.79 -16.43 4.28
N THR A 34 -6.57 -16.44 4.82
CA THR A 34 -5.34 -16.86 4.11
C THR A 34 -4.53 -17.93 4.86
N GLY A 35 -3.93 -18.86 4.13
CA GLY A 35 -3.18 -19.96 4.70
C GLY A 35 -2.18 -20.54 3.71
N PHE A 36 -1.28 -21.40 4.20
CA PHE A 36 -0.30 -22.06 3.36
C PHE A 36 0.07 -23.44 3.91
N LEU A 37 0.27 -24.37 2.97
CA LEU A 37 0.73 -25.73 3.21
C LEU A 37 2.25 -25.80 3.10
N VAL A 38 2.87 -26.34 4.14
CA VAL A 38 4.30 -26.59 4.28
C VAL A 38 4.54 -28.09 4.35
N TYR A 39 5.45 -28.63 3.54
CA TYR A 39 5.82 -30.05 3.61
C TYR A 39 6.53 -30.35 4.93
N LYS A 40 6.22 -31.48 5.59
CA LYS A 40 6.85 -31.87 6.87
C LYS A 40 8.37 -31.84 6.86
N ARG A 41 8.98 -32.18 5.73
CA ARG A 41 10.45 -32.16 5.56
C ARG A 41 11.10 -30.80 5.85
N ILE A 42 10.34 -29.70 5.75
CA ILE A 42 10.82 -28.34 6.04
C ILE A 42 10.06 -27.67 7.20
N VAL A 43 9.14 -28.36 7.87
CA VAL A 43 8.36 -27.77 8.98
C VAL A 43 9.26 -27.44 10.17
N SER A 44 10.31 -28.23 10.41
CA SER A 44 11.31 -27.93 11.44
C SER A 44 12.10 -26.63 11.17
N ALA A 45 12.12 -26.16 9.93
CA ALA A 45 12.72 -24.88 9.56
C ALA A 45 11.75 -23.69 9.74
N VAL A 46 10.46 -23.94 9.95
CA VAL A 46 9.47 -22.89 10.24
C VAL A 46 9.55 -22.55 11.72
N THR A 47 10.15 -21.41 12.04
CA THR A 47 10.34 -20.95 13.42
C THR A 47 9.10 -20.26 13.99
N ARG A 48 8.36 -19.52 13.16
CA ARG A 48 7.14 -18.81 13.55
C ARG A 48 6.24 -18.60 12.35
N ALA A 49 4.93 -18.77 12.54
CA ALA A 49 3.90 -18.47 11.56
C ALA A 49 2.79 -17.65 12.23
N GLU A 50 2.67 -16.39 11.86
CA GLU A 50 1.68 -15.46 12.40
C GLU A 50 0.91 -14.82 11.25
N PHE A 51 -0.41 -14.75 11.39
CA PHE A 51 -1.30 -14.10 10.43
C PHE A 51 -1.65 -12.73 10.94
N VAL A 52 -1.08 -11.71 10.32
CA VAL A 52 -1.32 -10.32 10.68
C VAL A 52 -2.53 -9.83 9.89
N SER A 53 -3.66 -9.65 10.56
CA SER A 53 -4.77 -8.90 9.99
C SER A 53 -4.38 -7.43 9.99
N ASP A 54 -4.59 -6.75 8.87
CA ASP A 54 -4.45 -5.30 8.76
C ASP A 54 -5.61 -4.62 9.49
N THR A 55 -5.64 -4.74 10.82
CA THR A 55 -6.54 -3.99 11.71
C THR A 55 -6.08 -2.55 11.89
N SER A 56 -5.26 -2.04 10.97
CA SER A 56 -5.16 -0.61 10.64
C SER A 56 -6.48 -0.12 10.01
N LYS A 57 -7.62 -0.31 10.68
CA LYS A 57 -8.89 0.32 10.32
C LYS A 57 -8.78 1.82 10.61
N THR A 58 -7.95 2.57 9.87
CA THR A 58 -8.07 4.03 9.58
C THR A 58 -6.93 4.64 8.75
N HIS A 59 -6.02 3.89 8.14
CA HIS A 59 -5.20 4.50 7.09
C HIS A 59 -5.09 3.56 5.88
N ARG A 60 -6.17 3.52 5.07
CA ARG A 60 -5.93 3.96 3.69
C ARG A 60 -5.26 5.31 3.87
N LEU A 61 -3.93 5.36 3.97
CA LEU A 61 -3.23 6.62 3.84
C LEU A 61 -3.83 7.16 2.56
N HIS A 62 -4.62 8.23 2.67
CA HIS A 62 -5.09 8.94 1.51
C HIS A 62 -3.82 9.60 0.96
N MET A 63 -2.95 8.77 0.37
CA MET A 63 -1.70 9.18 -0.20
C MET A 63 -2.12 9.97 -1.40
N GLU A 64 -2.01 11.28 -1.28
CA GLU A 64 -2.17 12.17 -2.40
C GLU A 64 -1.30 11.63 -3.54
N ARG A 65 -1.95 11.27 -4.65
CA ARG A 65 -1.25 10.81 -5.83
C ARG A 65 -0.74 12.04 -6.56
N PHE A 66 0.56 12.15 -6.71
CA PHE A 66 1.20 13.24 -7.45
C PHE A 66 1.47 12.84 -8.90
N ASN A 67 1.55 13.84 -9.80
CA ASN A 67 1.84 13.60 -11.20
C ASN A 67 3.34 13.31 -11.41
N LEU A 68 3.73 12.04 -11.31
CA LEU A 68 5.11 11.60 -11.48
C LEU A 68 5.65 11.79 -12.90
N LYS A 69 4.79 12.02 -13.91
CA LYS A 69 5.28 12.27 -15.29
C LYS A 69 6.11 13.55 -15.36
N LYS A 70 5.77 14.56 -14.55
CA LYS A 70 6.53 15.81 -14.45
C LYS A 70 7.96 15.61 -13.95
N LEU A 71 8.27 14.52 -13.25
CA LEU A 71 9.65 14.20 -12.85
C LEU A 71 10.51 13.69 -14.01
N ASN A 72 9.89 13.27 -15.12
CA ASN A 72 10.61 12.94 -16.35
C ASN A 72 10.91 14.20 -17.20
N GLU A 73 10.22 15.31 -16.91
CA GLU A 73 10.46 16.60 -17.54
C GLU A 73 11.57 17.34 -16.78
N VAL A 74 12.53 17.92 -17.51
CA VAL A 74 13.68 18.62 -16.90
C VAL A 74 13.21 19.75 -15.99
N GLU A 75 12.22 20.51 -16.43
CA GLU A 75 11.64 21.62 -15.66
C GLU A 75 10.93 21.14 -14.39
N GLY A 76 10.06 20.13 -14.48
CA GLY A 76 9.34 19.62 -13.31
C GLY A 76 10.25 18.96 -12.27
N LYS A 77 11.33 18.30 -12.73
CA LYS A 77 12.37 17.77 -11.84
C LYS A 77 13.13 18.89 -11.12
N GLU A 78 13.48 19.95 -11.83
CA GLU A 78 14.19 21.09 -11.27
C GLU A 78 13.34 21.85 -10.25
N GLN A 79 12.08 22.11 -10.57
CA GLN A 79 11.12 22.75 -9.67
C GLN A 79 10.98 21.97 -8.36
N TYR A 80 10.80 20.64 -8.42
CA TYR A 80 10.72 19.82 -7.22
C TYR A 80 12.01 19.86 -6.40
N ARG A 81 13.17 19.80 -7.06
CA ARG A 81 14.48 19.85 -6.40
C ARG A 81 14.69 21.16 -5.65
N VAL A 82 14.42 22.29 -6.29
CA VAL A 82 14.56 23.63 -5.69
C VAL A 82 13.59 23.77 -4.53
N GLU A 83 12.33 23.36 -4.69
CA GLU A 83 11.32 23.48 -3.65
C GLU A 83 11.67 22.67 -2.39
N VAL A 84 12.11 21.42 -2.57
CA VAL A 84 12.57 20.57 -1.46
C VAL A 84 13.78 21.20 -0.77
N SER A 85 14.76 21.66 -1.55
CA SER A 85 16.00 22.23 -1.00
C SER A 85 15.74 23.50 -0.19
N ASN A 86 14.88 24.39 -0.70
CA ASN A 86 14.50 25.62 -0.01
C ASN A 86 13.80 25.34 1.33
N ARG A 87 12.89 24.35 1.37
CA ARG A 87 12.20 23.96 2.60
C ARG A 87 13.14 23.38 3.66
N PHE A 88 14.07 22.52 3.26
CA PHE A 88 15.03 21.96 4.20
C PHE A 88 16.04 23.00 4.69
N ALA A 89 16.51 23.90 3.83
CA ALA A 89 17.37 25.00 4.23
C ALA A 89 16.71 25.94 5.26
N ALA A 90 15.39 26.16 5.17
CA ALA A 90 14.65 26.93 6.16
C ALA A 90 14.58 26.25 7.55
N LEU A 91 14.74 24.92 7.62
CA LEU A 91 14.64 24.13 8.84
C LEU A 91 15.98 23.93 9.56
N GLU A 92 17.12 24.06 8.87
CA GLU A 92 18.46 23.93 9.46
C GLU A 92 18.76 24.96 10.55
N ASN A 93 17.93 26.01 10.67
CA ASN A 93 18.06 27.05 11.69
C ASN A 93 17.29 26.76 13.00
N LEU A 94 16.61 25.60 13.13
CA LEU A 94 15.80 25.27 14.31
C LEU A 94 16.59 24.38 15.29
N ASP A 95 17.29 25.00 16.24
CA ASP A 95 18.03 24.30 17.28
C ASP A 95 17.12 23.97 18.47
N THR A 96 16.54 22.78 18.50
CA THR A 96 15.86 22.23 19.69
C THR A 96 15.97 20.72 19.73
N GLU A 97 16.14 20.18 20.94
CA GLU A 97 16.16 18.75 21.29
C GLU A 97 15.14 17.95 20.44
N VAL A 98 15.66 17.25 19.44
CA VAL A 98 14.82 16.76 18.34
C VAL A 98 14.28 15.37 18.67
N ASP A 99 12.97 15.28 18.94
CA ASP A 99 12.25 14.01 18.90
C ASP A 99 12.37 13.41 17.48
N VAL A 100 12.91 12.18 17.40
CA VAL A 100 13.09 11.45 16.14
C VAL A 100 11.77 11.29 15.40
N ASN A 101 10.67 11.04 16.11
CA ASN A 101 9.35 10.91 15.50
C ASN A 101 8.89 12.24 14.90
N LYS A 102 9.09 13.34 15.63
CA LYS A 102 8.78 14.70 15.14
C LYS A 102 9.60 15.05 13.90
N THR A 103 10.90 14.72 13.90
CA THR A 103 11.78 14.89 12.73
C THR A 103 11.24 14.15 11.51
N TRP A 104 10.82 12.91 11.72
CA TRP A 104 10.31 12.06 10.65
C TRP A 104 9.01 12.58 10.06
N GLU A 105 8.09 13.08 10.90
CA GLU A 105 6.86 13.72 10.44
C GLU A 105 7.15 15.03 9.69
N THR A 106 8.11 15.84 10.15
CA THR A 106 8.57 17.04 9.43
C THR A 106 9.14 16.70 8.06
N ILE A 107 10.02 15.70 7.95
CA ILE A 107 10.57 15.25 6.65
C ILE A 107 9.44 14.78 5.72
N ARG A 108 8.51 13.99 6.25
CA ARG A 108 7.36 13.47 5.49
C ARG A 108 6.50 14.60 4.94
N GLU A 109 6.16 15.59 5.77
CA GLU A 109 5.29 16.70 5.36
C GLU A 109 5.99 17.63 4.36
N ASN A 110 7.27 17.95 4.56
CA ASN A 110 8.01 18.76 3.59
C ASN A 110 8.10 18.10 2.22
N LYS A 111 8.33 16.78 2.18
CA LYS A 111 8.31 16.01 0.94
C LYS A 111 6.93 16.08 0.26
N ARG A 112 5.86 15.99 1.05
CA ARG A 112 4.47 16.02 0.59
C ARG A 112 4.09 17.40 0.03
N ILE A 113 4.37 18.49 0.76
CA ILE A 113 4.06 19.86 0.31
C ILE A 113 4.86 20.20 -0.95
N SER A 114 6.15 19.86 -0.98
CA SER A 114 6.98 20.10 -2.18
C SER A 114 6.48 19.38 -3.41
N ALA A 115 6.03 18.12 -3.25
CA ALA A 115 5.45 17.37 -4.35
C ALA A 115 4.12 17.96 -4.80
N LYS A 116 3.31 18.48 -3.87
CA LYS A 116 2.03 19.10 -4.18
C LYS A 116 2.19 20.38 -5.02
N GLU A 117 3.13 21.25 -4.64
CA GLU A 117 3.31 22.54 -5.31
C GLU A 117 4.02 22.43 -6.66
N SER A 118 5.04 21.57 -6.76
CA SER A 118 5.79 21.42 -8.02
C SER A 118 5.13 20.43 -8.98
N LEU A 119 4.71 19.26 -8.50
CA LEU A 119 4.21 18.19 -9.37
C LEU A 119 2.69 18.28 -9.57
N GLY A 120 1.95 18.76 -8.58
CA GLY A 120 0.48 18.73 -8.60
C GLY A 120 -0.08 17.30 -8.55
N HIS A 121 -1.40 17.17 -8.70
CA HIS A 121 -2.08 15.90 -8.53
C HIS A 121 -2.11 15.03 -9.80
N TYR A 122 -2.15 13.71 -9.58
CA TYR A 122 -2.34 12.73 -10.64
C TYR A 122 -3.77 12.83 -11.19
N GLU A 123 -3.88 13.00 -12.50
CA GLU A 123 -5.17 12.95 -13.19
C GLU A 123 -5.65 11.50 -13.33
N LEU A 124 -6.76 11.18 -12.67
CA LEU A 124 -7.41 9.89 -12.86
C LEU A 124 -7.93 9.81 -14.29
N LYS A 125 -7.38 8.87 -15.08
CA LYS A 125 -8.00 8.48 -16.35
C LYS A 125 -9.40 7.97 -16.02
N LYS A 126 -10.42 8.68 -16.51
CA LYS A 126 -11.79 8.16 -16.47
C LYS A 126 -11.80 6.83 -17.19
N HIS A 127 -12.22 5.77 -16.51
CA HIS A 127 -12.47 4.50 -17.17
C HIS A 127 -13.52 4.73 -18.24
N LYS A 128 -13.34 4.10 -19.41
CA LYS A 128 -14.43 4.01 -20.36
C LYS A 128 -15.60 3.30 -19.65
N PRO A 129 -16.84 3.77 -19.83
CA PRO A 129 -17.98 3.04 -19.31
C PRO A 129 -17.94 1.61 -19.85
N TRP A 130 -18.32 0.66 -19.00
CA TRP A 130 -18.31 -0.77 -19.35
C TRP A 130 -19.27 -1.09 -20.51
N PHE A 131 -20.25 -0.21 -20.73
CA PHE A 131 -21.21 -0.24 -21.82
C PHE A 131 -20.97 1.00 -22.70
N ASP A 132 -20.62 0.78 -23.97
CA ASP A 132 -20.39 1.85 -24.94
C ASP A 132 -21.39 1.77 -26.10
N GLU A 133 -21.32 2.72 -27.02
CA GLU A 133 -22.24 2.83 -28.15
C GLU A 133 -22.21 1.59 -29.06
N ARG A 134 -21.07 0.91 -29.15
CA ARG A 134 -20.94 -0.37 -29.86
C ARG A 134 -21.66 -1.49 -29.13
N CYS A 135 -21.70 -1.48 -27.79
CA CYS A 135 -22.56 -2.39 -27.02
C CYS A 135 -24.04 -2.13 -27.27
N SER A 136 -24.45 -0.86 -27.43
CA SER A 136 -25.84 -0.50 -27.79
C SER A 136 -26.24 -1.03 -29.16
N GLU A 137 -25.38 -0.87 -30.17
CA GLU A 137 -25.63 -1.34 -31.55
C GLU A 137 -25.88 -2.85 -31.64
N LEU A 138 -25.21 -3.63 -30.79
CA LEU A 138 -25.36 -5.08 -30.71
C LEU A 138 -26.67 -5.55 -30.05
N LEU A 139 -27.40 -4.66 -29.36
CA LEU A 139 -28.71 -4.97 -28.77
C LEU A 139 -29.88 -4.73 -29.74
N TYR A 140 -29.62 -4.11 -30.89
CA TYR A 140 -30.63 -3.82 -31.92
C TYR A 140 -30.54 -4.76 -33.15
N VAL A 141 -29.84 -5.90 -33.01
CA VAL A 141 -29.85 -7.02 -33.95
C VAL A 141 -30.79 -8.11 -33.45
#